data_AF-A0A8C5TEI8-F1
#
_entry.id   AF-A0A8C5TEI8-F1
#
_cell.length_a   1.000
_cell.length_b   1.000
_cell.length_c   1.000
_cell.angle_alpha   90.00
_cell.angle_beta   90.00
_cell.angle_gamma   90.00
#
_symmetry.space_group_name_H-M   'P 1'
#
loop_
_entity.id
_entity.type
_entity.pdbx_description
1 polymer ?
#
loop_
_entity_poly.entity_id
_entity_poly.type
_entity_poly.pdbx_seq_one_letter_code
_entity_poly.pdbx_strand_id
1 'polypeptide(L)'
;MADPIRWARYRWQRLISTEGRECSSSNSSSKCCQPSKTAGRHRIVIPCLGHFKEEYEKVSKLYMNNKIRTTKYTLLNFLPRNLFEQFHRVANLYFLFLVVLNWVPLVEAFQKEITMLPLIGVLTIIAVKDGLEDYSRYKMDKQINNLVTKVYSRKEKKYIDECWKNVNVGDFVRLSRNEIIPADMVLLYSSDLDGICYIETAGLDGETNLKQRQVVRGFSEQVSEIDPEEYSSRIECESPNNDLSHFRGFVEHSNMDRVGLSKENLLLRGCTVRNTEAVVGIVVYAGHETKAMLNNSGPHYKRSKLERKVNTDILWCVLLLVLMCLTGAVGHGIWLSRYSEIPFFNIPKPDGKSSSPILAGFYMFWTMIILLQVLIPVSLYVSIEIVKLGQVYLIQNDIDFYHEKTDSAIQCRALNIAEDLGQIQYIFSDKTGTLTENKMVFRRCSIAGKEYCHEENAKRLESYQEMDSENEESADCQCGSSARTLKCQGLNCRTVCEPLNRKSLNQLSGAFKRQDEADGIPHSGHMAFSSPIETDVVPDTQLLEKFSHISFHSFQESEEGSSKLSLETMYITDFFLALAICNTVVVSGPNQPRQKVRRPCFWLFVQICK
;
A
#
# COMPACT_ATOMS: atom_id res chain seq x y z
N MET A 1 7.86 29.76 -48.94
CA MET A 1 8.70 28.94 -48.05
C MET A 1 9.40 29.86 -47.07
N ALA A 2 8.78 30.01 -45.89
CA ALA A 2 9.15 30.73 -44.65
C ALA A 2 7.82 30.72 -43.85
N ASP A 3 7.61 30.21 -42.63
CA ASP A 3 8.49 29.89 -41.51
C ASP A 3 7.84 28.80 -40.63
N PRO A 4 8.40 27.58 -40.53
CA PRO A 4 8.00 26.58 -39.52
C PRO A 4 8.41 26.99 -38.09
N ILE A 5 9.33 27.95 -37.98
CA ILE A 5 10.00 28.34 -36.73
C ILE A 5 9.15 29.29 -35.89
N ARG A 6 8.31 30.13 -36.51
CA ARG A 6 7.38 31.02 -35.77
C ARG A 6 6.28 30.24 -35.06
N TRP A 7 5.78 29.16 -35.68
CA TRP A 7 4.77 28.28 -35.06
C TRP A 7 5.33 27.50 -33.86
N ALA A 8 6.57 27.00 -33.96
CA ALA A 8 7.24 26.32 -32.85
C ALA A 8 7.52 27.26 -31.67
N ARG A 9 7.94 28.51 -31.93
CA ARG A 9 8.22 29.52 -30.89
C ARG A 9 6.96 29.94 -30.13
N TYR A 10 5.82 30.06 -30.82
CA TYR A 10 4.54 30.41 -30.22
C TYR A 10 3.99 29.29 -29.31
N ARG A 11 4.27 28.03 -29.65
CA ARG A 11 3.86 26.86 -28.85
C ARG A 11 4.74 26.65 -27.62
N TRP A 12 6.03 26.98 -27.72
CA TRP A 12 6.98 26.93 -26.61
C TRP A 12 6.76 28.03 -25.56
N GLN A 13 6.45 29.26 -25.98
CA GLN A 13 6.13 30.35 -25.04
C GLN A 13 4.88 30.08 -24.20
N ARG A 14 3.93 29.29 -24.74
CA ARG A 14 2.71 28.91 -24.04
C ARG A 14 2.91 27.78 -23.02
N LEU A 15 3.99 27.01 -23.11
CA LEU A 15 4.34 25.95 -22.15
C LEU A 15 5.17 26.47 -20.97
N ILE A 16 5.94 27.55 -21.15
CA ILE A 16 6.81 28.12 -20.11
C ILE A 16 6.03 29.07 -19.17
N SER A 17 4.89 29.61 -19.60
CA SER A 17 4.07 30.55 -18.80
C SER A 17 3.22 29.89 -17.70
N THR A 18 3.24 28.56 -17.53
CA THR A 18 2.41 27.85 -16.53
C THR A 18 3.12 27.51 -15.22
N GLU A 19 4.39 27.88 -15.04
CA GLU A 19 5.10 27.73 -13.77
C GLU A 19 5.55 29.09 -13.22
N GLY A 20 4.76 29.62 -12.30
CA GLY A 20 5.15 30.74 -11.45
C GLY A 20 4.14 31.89 -11.39
N ARG A 21 3.20 31.83 -10.44
CA ARG A 21 2.93 32.95 -9.52
C ARG A 21 1.89 32.63 -8.45
N GLU A 22 2.24 33.08 -7.25
CA GLU A 22 1.47 33.11 -6.01
C GLU A 22 0.18 33.93 -6.12
N CYS A 23 -0.72 33.66 -5.16
CA CYS A 23 -2.02 34.29 -4.95
C CYS A 23 -2.02 35.83 -5.12
N SER A 24 -2.95 36.34 -5.92
CA SER A 24 -3.74 37.53 -5.56
C SER A 24 -4.95 37.70 -6.50
N SER A 25 -6.03 38.17 -5.91
CA SER A 25 -7.37 38.39 -6.43
C SER A 25 -7.46 39.34 -7.64
N SER A 26 -8.24 38.99 -8.67
CA SER A 26 -9.28 39.83 -9.29
C SER A 26 -9.84 39.23 -10.59
N ASN A 27 -11.13 39.48 -10.83
CA ASN A 27 -11.95 38.99 -11.94
C ASN A 27 -11.50 39.50 -13.32
N SER A 28 -11.50 38.63 -14.34
CA SER A 28 -12.30 38.77 -15.58
C SER A 28 -11.84 37.81 -16.70
N SER A 29 -12.77 37.53 -17.60
CA SER A 29 -12.93 36.35 -18.46
C SER A 29 -12.11 36.33 -19.77
N SER A 30 -11.58 35.16 -20.17
CA SER A 30 -11.70 34.64 -21.55
C SER A 30 -11.38 33.13 -21.64
N LYS A 31 -12.17 32.40 -22.44
CA LYS A 31 -12.39 30.94 -22.41
C LYS A 31 -11.35 30.15 -23.22
N CYS A 32 -10.91 29.00 -22.68
CA CYS A 32 -10.52 27.83 -23.47
C CYS A 32 -11.02 26.55 -22.76
N CYS A 33 -11.67 25.67 -23.51
CA CYS A 33 -12.58 24.61 -23.07
C CYS A 33 -12.04 23.67 -21.98
N GLN A 34 -12.48 23.91 -20.75
CA GLN A 34 -12.72 22.87 -19.76
C GLN A 34 -14.21 22.49 -19.82
N PRO A 35 -14.60 21.23 -19.53
CA PRO A 35 -16.01 20.95 -19.26
C PRO A 35 -16.47 21.90 -18.15
N SER A 36 -17.60 22.55 -18.41
CA SER A 36 -18.13 23.68 -17.66
C SER A 36 -18.15 23.41 -16.16
N LYS A 37 -17.50 24.32 -15.41
CA LYS A 37 -17.74 24.55 -13.99
C LYS A 37 -19.22 24.86 -13.75
N THR A 38 -19.99 23.85 -13.43
CA THR A 38 -21.07 23.95 -12.44
C THR A 38 -20.56 23.21 -11.22
N ALA A 39 -19.60 23.82 -10.51
CA ALA A 39 -19.26 23.40 -9.16
C ALA A 39 -20.41 23.84 -8.26
N GLY A 40 -21.53 23.12 -8.33
CA GLY A 40 -22.44 23.06 -7.20
C GLY A 40 -21.64 22.51 -6.02
N ARG A 41 -21.89 23.00 -4.81
CA ARG A 41 -21.27 22.47 -3.58
C ARG A 41 -21.53 20.96 -3.40
N HIS A 42 -22.43 20.40 -4.20
CA HIS A 42 -22.94 19.06 -4.09
C HIS A 42 -22.80 18.28 -5.42
N ARG A 43 -22.52 16.99 -5.28
CA ARG A 43 -22.46 15.96 -6.31
C ARG A 43 -23.78 15.19 -6.33
N ILE A 44 -24.33 14.98 -7.52
CA ILE A 44 -25.58 14.23 -7.71
C ILE A 44 -25.24 12.84 -8.27
N VAL A 45 -25.53 11.81 -7.50
CA VAL A 45 -25.38 10.41 -7.87
C VAL A 45 -26.75 9.87 -8.22
N ILE A 46 -26.83 9.29 -9.41
CA ILE A 46 -28.06 8.78 -9.99
C ILE A 46 -27.79 7.33 -10.36
N PRO A 47 -28.73 6.40 -10.07
CA PRO A 47 -28.58 5.02 -10.47
C PRO A 47 -28.51 4.89 -12.00
N CYS A 48 -27.75 3.93 -12.51
CA CYS A 48 -27.62 3.63 -13.95
C CYS A 48 -28.91 3.01 -14.57
N LEU A 49 -30.09 3.25 -13.99
CA LEU A 49 -31.32 2.51 -14.27
C LEU A 49 -32.40 3.31 -15.00
N GLY A 50 -33.05 2.60 -15.94
CA GLY A 50 -34.30 2.93 -16.61
C GLY A 50 -34.57 4.41 -16.86
N HIS A 51 -35.40 4.99 -16.00
CA HIS A 51 -35.95 6.35 -16.10
C HIS A 51 -34.90 7.46 -16.07
N PHE A 52 -33.69 7.19 -15.55
CA PHE A 52 -32.64 8.19 -15.42
C PHE A 52 -31.52 8.10 -16.45
N LYS A 53 -31.64 7.22 -17.46
CA LYS A 53 -30.54 6.91 -18.39
C LYS A 53 -29.92 8.14 -19.05
N GLU A 54 -30.74 9.06 -19.55
CA GLU A 54 -30.24 10.28 -20.21
C GLU A 54 -29.56 11.25 -19.25
N GLU A 55 -30.04 11.32 -18.01
CA GLU A 55 -29.48 12.16 -16.96
C GLU A 55 -28.17 11.56 -16.44
N TYR A 56 -28.15 10.25 -16.23
CA TYR A 56 -26.96 9.47 -15.92
C TYR A 56 -25.87 9.63 -16.98
N GLU A 57 -26.18 9.51 -18.28
CA GLU A 57 -25.18 9.69 -19.34
C GLU A 57 -24.62 11.12 -19.42
N LYS A 58 -25.39 12.14 -18.99
CA LYS A 58 -24.90 13.52 -18.89
C LYS A 58 -23.97 13.70 -17.69
N VAL A 59 -24.33 13.11 -16.55
CA VAL A 59 -23.65 13.30 -15.27
C VAL A 59 -22.42 12.37 -15.13
N SER A 60 -22.51 11.13 -15.57
CA SER A 60 -21.41 10.14 -15.54
C SER A 60 -20.17 10.58 -16.32
N LYS A 61 -20.34 11.33 -17.42
CA LYS A 61 -19.22 11.90 -18.20
C LYS A 61 -18.41 12.95 -17.42
N LEU A 62 -18.96 13.51 -16.35
CA LEU A 62 -18.28 14.47 -15.48
C LEU A 62 -17.45 13.79 -14.40
N TYR A 63 -17.66 12.48 -14.17
CA TYR A 63 -17.07 11.75 -13.06
C TYR A 63 -15.84 10.95 -13.49
N MET A 64 -14.92 10.77 -12.54
CA MET A 64 -13.72 9.99 -12.75
C MET A 64 -14.04 8.49 -12.78
N ASN A 65 -13.30 7.74 -13.59
CA ASN A 65 -13.36 6.28 -13.58
C ASN A 65 -12.63 5.71 -12.33
N ASN A 66 -13.00 4.51 -11.87
CA ASN A 66 -12.41 3.84 -10.72
C ASN A 66 -10.99 3.30 -10.92
N LYS A 67 -10.43 3.47 -12.13
CA LYS A 67 -9.04 3.09 -12.42
C LYS A 67 -8.06 3.90 -11.58
N ILE A 68 -7.24 3.21 -10.78
CA ILE A 68 -6.12 3.80 -10.07
C ILE A 68 -4.89 3.84 -10.98
N ARG A 69 -4.15 4.94 -10.92
CA ARG A 69 -2.83 5.06 -11.52
C ARG A 69 -1.86 5.74 -10.58
N THR A 70 -0.81 5.02 -10.19
CA THR A 70 0.30 5.53 -9.37
C THR A 70 1.59 5.72 -10.17
N THR A 71 1.60 5.35 -11.46
CA THR A 71 2.74 5.57 -12.36
C THR A 71 2.99 7.04 -12.66
N LYS A 72 4.27 7.45 -12.63
CA LYS A 72 4.70 8.83 -12.90
C LYS A 72 4.70 9.14 -14.40
N TYR A 73 5.00 8.13 -15.23
CA TYR A 73 5.20 8.31 -16.65
C TYR A 73 4.11 7.60 -17.47
N THR A 74 3.73 8.16 -18.61
CA THR A 74 3.06 7.43 -19.70
C THR A 74 4.12 6.96 -20.68
N LEU A 75 3.83 5.93 -21.50
CA LEU A 75 4.75 5.48 -22.56
C LEU A 75 5.24 6.63 -23.46
N LEU A 76 4.35 7.59 -23.79
CA LEU A 76 4.68 8.74 -24.62
C LEU A 76 5.38 9.88 -23.86
N ASN A 77 5.01 10.12 -22.59
CA ASN A 77 5.61 11.20 -21.80
C ASN A 77 6.85 10.76 -21.03
N PHE A 78 7.21 9.48 -21.09
CA PHE A 78 8.37 8.93 -20.39
C PHE A 78 9.64 9.69 -20.76
N LEU A 79 10.01 9.70 -22.04
CA LEU A 79 11.24 10.35 -22.48
C LEU A 79 11.29 11.86 -22.15
N PRO A 80 10.31 12.70 -22.53
CA PRO A 80 10.41 14.15 -22.30
C PRO A 80 10.35 14.52 -20.82
N ARG A 81 9.51 13.83 -20.02
CA ARG A 81 9.37 14.13 -18.59
C ARG A 81 10.56 13.61 -17.80
N ASN A 82 11.04 12.42 -18.11
CA ASN A 82 12.22 11.84 -17.48
C ASN A 82 13.46 12.70 -17.77
N LEU A 83 13.69 13.10 -19.04
CA LEU A 83 14.79 14.00 -19.36
C LEU A 83 14.69 15.34 -18.62
N PHE A 84 13.49 15.92 -18.53
CA PHE A 84 13.28 17.16 -17.76
C PHE A 84 13.64 16.98 -16.27
N GLU A 85 13.19 15.89 -15.65
CA GLU A 85 13.51 15.56 -14.26
C GLU A 85 15.02 15.29 -14.07
N GLN A 86 15.67 14.63 -15.04
CA GLN A 86 17.10 14.39 -15.04
C GLN A 86 17.90 15.70 -15.14
N PHE A 87 17.49 16.66 -15.98
CA PHE A 87 18.17 17.96 -16.09
C PHE A 87 17.89 18.90 -14.93
N HIS A 88 16.87 18.63 -14.10
CA HIS A 88 16.73 19.33 -12.83
C HIS A 88 17.83 18.93 -11.81
N ARG A 89 18.60 17.86 -12.08
CA ARG A 89 19.77 17.50 -11.28
C ARG A 89 20.96 18.37 -11.70
N VAL A 90 21.54 19.09 -10.74
CA VAL A 90 22.68 20.01 -10.93
C VAL A 90 23.86 19.34 -11.66
N ALA A 91 24.13 18.06 -11.38
CA ALA A 91 25.20 17.31 -12.03
C ALA A 91 25.02 17.18 -13.55
N ASN A 92 23.80 16.89 -14.00
CA ASN A 92 23.50 16.73 -15.41
C ASN A 92 23.57 18.08 -16.15
N LEU A 93 23.24 19.18 -15.46
CA LEU A 93 23.45 20.54 -16.00
C LEU A 93 24.94 20.85 -16.16
N TYR A 94 25.79 20.43 -15.21
CA TYR A 94 27.24 20.60 -15.31
C TYR A 94 27.83 19.81 -16.50
N PHE A 95 27.45 18.55 -16.67
CA PHE A 95 27.93 17.76 -17.82
C PHE A 95 27.41 18.29 -19.16
N LEU A 96 26.15 18.74 -19.21
CA LEU A 96 25.62 19.43 -20.38
C LEU A 96 26.39 20.71 -20.68
N PHE A 97 26.74 21.48 -19.65
CA PHE A 97 27.54 22.69 -19.79
C PHE A 97 28.92 22.41 -20.41
N LEU A 98 29.62 21.35 -19.96
CA LEU A 98 30.91 20.96 -20.53
C LEU A 98 30.80 20.55 -22.01
N VAL A 99 29.76 19.79 -22.35
CA VAL A 99 29.47 19.40 -23.75
C VAL A 99 29.26 20.63 -24.62
N VAL A 100 28.41 21.57 -24.17
CA VAL A 100 28.12 22.80 -24.92
C VAL A 100 29.38 23.66 -25.05
N LEU A 101 30.21 23.70 -24.01
CA LEU A 101 31.47 24.45 -24.03
C LEU A 101 32.47 23.84 -25.03
N ASN A 102 32.61 22.52 -25.08
CA ASN A 102 33.49 21.83 -26.02
C ASN A 102 33.01 21.93 -27.49
N TRP A 103 31.72 22.18 -27.72
CA TRP A 103 31.19 22.46 -29.06
C TRP A 103 31.62 23.82 -29.63
N VAL A 104 32.12 24.74 -28.80
CA VAL A 104 32.61 26.04 -29.26
C VAL A 104 34.00 25.87 -29.90
N PRO A 105 34.15 26.07 -31.23
CA PRO A 105 35.39 25.78 -31.96
C PRO A 105 36.59 26.64 -31.53
N LEU A 106 36.36 27.74 -30.80
CA LEU A 106 37.42 28.60 -30.25
C LEU A 106 38.09 28.03 -29.00
N VAL A 107 37.43 27.08 -28.33
CA VAL A 107 37.81 26.54 -27.02
C VAL A 107 37.90 25.00 -27.07
N GLU A 108 37.60 24.40 -28.22
CA GLU A 108 37.59 22.96 -28.46
C GLU A 108 38.93 22.32 -28.05
N ALA A 109 38.87 21.39 -27.09
CA ALA A 109 40.03 20.66 -26.59
C ALA A 109 39.98 19.16 -26.95
N PHE A 110 38.77 18.60 -27.02
CA PHE A 110 38.53 17.19 -27.35
C PHE A 110 37.56 17.06 -28.52
N GLN A 111 37.61 15.93 -29.23
CA GLN A 111 36.63 15.61 -30.27
C GLN A 111 35.20 15.61 -29.70
N LYS A 112 34.29 16.26 -30.44
CA LYS A 112 32.90 16.53 -30.03
C LYS A 112 32.14 15.26 -29.70
N GLU A 113 32.36 14.21 -30.49
CA GLU A 113 31.72 12.90 -30.37
C GLU A 113 32.08 12.23 -29.03
N ILE A 114 33.33 12.32 -28.61
CA ILE A 114 33.83 11.68 -27.38
C ILE A 114 33.22 12.36 -26.15
N THR A 115 33.07 13.68 -26.16
CA THR A 115 32.53 14.43 -25.01
C THR A 115 31.05 14.18 -24.74
N MET A 116 30.27 13.76 -25.74
CA MET A 116 28.84 13.42 -25.60
C MET A 116 28.61 12.07 -24.92
N LEU A 117 29.56 11.14 -25.09
CA LEU A 117 29.38 9.73 -24.73
C LEU A 117 29.14 9.52 -23.23
N PRO A 118 29.88 10.16 -22.29
CA PRO A 118 29.63 10.02 -20.86
C PRO A 118 28.25 10.56 -20.44
N LEU A 119 27.83 11.70 -21.00
CA LEU A 119 26.52 12.28 -20.72
C LEU A 119 25.39 11.35 -21.17
N ILE A 120 25.47 10.83 -22.40
CA ILE A 120 24.49 9.87 -22.91
C ILE A 120 24.45 8.61 -22.04
N GLY A 121 25.61 8.08 -21.63
CA GLY A 121 25.69 6.93 -20.74
C GLY A 121 24.97 7.15 -19.41
N VAL A 122 25.24 8.28 -18.74
CA VAL A 122 24.57 8.66 -17.48
C VAL A 122 23.06 8.77 -17.65
N LEU A 123 22.60 9.54 -18.64
CA LEU A 123 21.17 9.76 -18.87
C LEU A 123 20.45 8.44 -19.21
N THR A 124 21.10 7.55 -19.95
CA THR A 124 20.53 6.25 -20.32
C THR A 124 20.38 5.33 -19.10
N ILE A 125 21.40 5.24 -18.25
CA ILE A 125 21.35 4.39 -17.04
C ILE A 125 20.26 4.88 -16.09
N ILE A 126 20.17 6.20 -15.86
CA ILE A 126 19.11 6.79 -15.03
C ILE A 126 17.74 6.53 -15.67
N ALA A 127 17.62 6.66 -16.98
CA ALA A 127 16.36 6.40 -17.67
C ALA A 127 15.92 4.94 -17.52
N VAL A 128 16.84 3.97 -17.71
CA VAL A 128 16.54 2.54 -17.53
C VAL A 128 16.08 2.27 -16.11
N LYS A 129 16.80 2.78 -15.11
CA LYS A 129 16.44 2.65 -13.68
C LYS A 129 15.04 3.19 -13.38
N ASP A 130 14.76 4.43 -13.77
CA ASP A 130 13.45 5.05 -13.52
C ASP A 130 12.32 4.32 -14.28
N GLY A 131 12.63 3.75 -15.45
CA GLY A 131 11.73 2.89 -16.21
C GLY A 131 11.40 1.57 -15.49
N LEU A 132 12.39 0.92 -14.88
CA LEU A 132 12.19 -0.30 -14.08
C LEU A 132 11.34 -0.02 -12.83
N GLU A 133 11.56 1.12 -12.17
CA GLU A 133 10.76 1.57 -11.02
C GLU A 133 9.29 1.78 -11.43
N ASP A 134 9.05 2.51 -12.53
CA ASP A 134 7.70 2.83 -12.99
C ASP A 134 6.97 1.60 -13.57
N TYR A 135 7.70 0.65 -14.19
CA TYR A 135 7.14 -0.62 -14.65
C TYR A 135 6.65 -1.49 -13.48
N SER A 136 7.42 -1.54 -12.39
CA SER A 136 7.00 -2.24 -11.17
C SER A 136 5.72 -1.64 -10.59
N ARG A 137 5.59 -0.30 -10.57
CA ARG A 137 4.33 0.38 -10.19
C ARG A 137 3.18 0.04 -11.12
N TYR A 138 3.43 0.01 -12.43
CA TYR A 138 2.42 -0.37 -13.41
C TYR A 138 1.89 -1.79 -13.20
N LYS A 139 2.78 -2.76 -12.88
CA LYS A 139 2.37 -4.14 -12.60
C LYS A 139 1.42 -4.22 -11.40
N MET A 140 1.74 -3.50 -10.31
CA MET A 140 0.89 -3.43 -9.11
C MET A 140 -0.45 -2.74 -9.41
N ASP A 141 -0.42 -1.60 -10.10
CA ASP A 141 -1.65 -0.91 -10.52
C ASP A 141 -2.54 -1.82 -11.38
N LYS A 142 -1.94 -2.60 -12.29
CA LYS A 142 -2.67 -3.55 -13.14
C LYS A 142 -3.33 -4.67 -12.33
N GLN A 143 -2.66 -5.18 -11.31
CA GLN A 143 -3.23 -6.19 -10.41
C GLN A 143 -4.46 -5.64 -9.68
N ILE A 144 -4.33 -4.48 -9.02
CA ILE A 144 -5.44 -3.84 -8.28
C ILE A 144 -6.62 -3.52 -9.20
N ASN A 145 -6.35 -2.98 -10.38
CA ASN A 145 -7.40 -2.59 -11.33
C ASN A 145 -8.16 -3.79 -11.95
N ASN A 146 -7.58 -5.00 -11.89
CA ASN A 146 -8.17 -6.23 -12.38
C ASN A 146 -8.77 -7.10 -11.27
N LEU A 147 -8.78 -6.62 -10.01
CA LEU A 147 -9.58 -7.25 -8.96
C LEU A 147 -11.05 -7.23 -9.38
N VAL A 148 -11.78 -8.26 -8.97
CA VAL A 148 -13.17 -8.49 -9.39
C VAL A 148 -14.11 -8.14 -8.26
N THR A 149 -15.29 -7.61 -8.59
CA THR A 149 -16.39 -7.35 -7.66
C THR A 149 -17.73 -7.55 -8.36
N LYS A 150 -18.78 -7.87 -7.62
CA LYS A 150 -20.11 -8.12 -8.17
C LYS A 150 -20.84 -6.81 -8.39
N VAL A 151 -21.03 -6.44 -9.66
CA VAL A 151 -21.74 -5.22 -10.09
C VAL A 151 -23.07 -5.62 -10.74
N TYR A 152 -24.13 -4.90 -10.46
CA TYR A 152 -25.43 -5.17 -11.08
C TYR A 152 -25.41 -4.82 -12.58
N SER A 153 -25.62 -5.82 -13.44
CA SER A 153 -25.74 -5.63 -14.89
C SER A 153 -27.20 -5.61 -15.31
N ARG A 154 -27.61 -4.49 -15.90
CA ARG A 154 -28.94 -4.31 -16.49
C ARG A 154 -29.25 -5.31 -17.60
N LYS A 155 -28.25 -5.67 -18.42
CA LYS A 155 -28.49 -6.53 -19.59
C LYS A 155 -28.88 -7.94 -19.17
N GLU A 156 -28.28 -8.42 -18.10
CA GLU A 156 -28.48 -9.78 -17.59
C GLU A 156 -29.41 -9.83 -16.38
N LYS A 157 -29.86 -8.66 -15.89
CA LYS A 157 -30.71 -8.49 -14.69
C LYS A 157 -30.18 -9.25 -13.47
N LYS A 158 -28.85 -9.30 -13.33
CA LYS A 158 -28.18 -9.99 -12.23
C LYS A 158 -26.86 -9.30 -11.91
N TYR A 159 -26.35 -9.58 -10.71
CA TYR A 159 -25.00 -9.23 -10.34
C TYR A 159 -24.00 -10.08 -11.13
N ILE A 160 -23.10 -9.41 -11.85
CA ILE A 160 -22.03 -10.02 -12.64
C ILE A 160 -20.67 -9.62 -12.07
N ASP A 161 -19.69 -10.47 -12.32
CA ASP A 161 -18.31 -10.21 -11.95
C ASP A 161 -17.69 -9.19 -12.91
N GLU A 162 -17.30 -8.04 -12.37
CA GLU A 162 -16.67 -6.94 -13.12
C GLU A 162 -15.35 -6.51 -12.49
N CYS A 163 -14.43 -6.04 -13.33
CA CYS A 163 -13.14 -5.53 -12.85
C CYS A 163 -13.33 -4.20 -12.11
N TRP A 164 -12.53 -3.94 -11.07
CA TRP A 164 -12.55 -2.69 -10.31
C TRP A 164 -12.42 -1.45 -11.18
N LYS A 165 -11.61 -1.51 -12.25
CA LYS A 165 -11.44 -0.41 -13.22
C LYS A 165 -12.68 -0.06 -14.06
N ASN A 166 -13.70 -0.91 -14.05
CA ASN A 166 -14.94 -0.74 -14.81
C ASN A 166 -16.10 -0.24 -13.92
N VAL A 167 -15.93 -0.25 -12.60
CA VAL A 167 -16.92 0.25 -11.64
C VAL A 167 -17.06 1.76 -11.80
N ASN A 168 -18.28 2.25 -11.99
CA ASN A 168 -18.57 3.67 -12.14
C ASN A 168 -19.46 4.17 -10.99
N VAL A 169 -19.51 5.50 -10.86
CA VAL A 169 -20.39 6.17 -9.89
C VAL A 169 -21.85 5.95 -10.30
N GLY A 170 -22.68 5.50 -9.36
CA GLY A 170 -24.08 5.13 -9.60
C GLY A 170 -24.31 3.64 -9.89
N ASP A 171 -23.25 2.83 -9.93
CA ASP A 171 -23.37 1.38 -10.03
C ASP A 171 -23.72 0.75 -8.67
N PHE A 172 -24.52 -0.31 -8.70
CA PHE A 172 -24.83 -1.12 -7.52
C PHE A 172 -23.80 -2.23 -7.38
N VAL A 173 -23.16 -2.28 -6.23
CA VAL A 173 -22.14 -3.28 -5.89
C VAL A 173 -22.66 -4.14 -4.76
N ARG A 174 -22.61 -5.46 -4.96
CA ARG A 174 -22.88 -6.46 -3.93
C ARG A 174 -21.56 -7.00 -3.40
N LEU A 175 -21.36 -6.88 -2.10
CA LEU A 175 -20.18 -7.39 -1.42
C LEU A 175 -20.55 -8.56 -0.52
N SER A 176 -19.73 -9.60 -0.55
CA SER A 176 -19.84 -10.75 0.35
C SER A 176 -19.02 -10.51 1.62
N ARG A 177 -19.20 -11.38 2.63
CA ARG A 177 -18.35 -11.40 3.83
C ARG A 177 -16.86 -11.49 3.44
N ASN A 178 -16.02 -10.69 4.11
CA ASN A 178 -14.57 -10.61 3.93
C ASN A 178 -14.10 -9.99 2.59
N GLU A 179 -14.99 -9.46 1.76
CA GLU A 179 -14.57 -8.75 0.54
C GLU A 179 -14.09 -7.32 0.84
N ILE A 180 -13.15 -6.84 0.02
CA ILE A 180 -12.62 -5.48 0.08
C ILE A 180 -13.53 -4.55 -0.72
N ILE A 181 -13.86 -3.40 -0.13
CA ILE A 181 -14.70 -2.38 -0.76
C ILE A 181 -13.93 -1.70 -1.91
N PRO A 182 -14.45 -1.73 -3.17
CA PRO A 182 -13.73 -1.29 -4.36
C PRO A 182 -13.68 0.24 -4.56
N ALA A 183 -14.67 0.95 -4.02
CA ALA A 183 -14.89 2.38 -4.18
C ALA A 183 -15.74 2.91 -3.01
N ASP A 184 -15.80 4.22 -2.80
CA ASP A 184 -16.62 4.76 -1.70
C ASP A 184 -18.10 4.66 -2.08
N MET A 185 -18.89 3.95 -1.28
CA MET A 185 -20.27 3.59 -1.58
C MET A 185 -21.19 3.80 -0.39
N VAL A 186 -22.44 4.18 -0.66
CA VAL A 186 -23.47 4.33 0.37
C VAL A 186 -24.16 3.00 0.58
N LEU A 187 -24.28 2.59 1.85
CA LEU A 187 -24.87 1.34 2.28
C LEU A 187 -26.40 1.38 2.14
N LEU A 188 -26.94 0.61 1.20
CA LEU A 188 -28.37 0.55 0.92
C LEU A 188 -29.04 -0.66 1.56
N TYR A 189 -28.35 -1.80 1.65
CA TYR A 189 -28.88 -3.02 2.25
C TYR A 189 -27.77 -3.79 2.98
N SER A 190 -28.14 -4.42 4.09
CA SER A 190 -27.30 -5.33 4.85
C SER A 190 -28.11 -6.59 5.18
N SER A 191 -27.46 -7.75 5.18
CA SER A 191 -28.08 -9.02 5.59
C SER A 191 -28.45 -9.08 7.08
N ASP A 192 -27.96 -8.16 7.91
CA ASP A 192 -28.27 -8.13 9.34
C ASP A 192 -29.68 -7.57 9.59
N LEU A 193 -30.42 -8.16 10.54
CA LEU A 193 -31.81 -7.79 10.85
C LEU A 193 -31.94 -6.33 11.32
N ASP A 194 -30.90 -5.81 11.96
CA ASP A 194 -30.84 -4.44 12.46
C ASP A 194 -30.37 -3.44 11.37
N GLY A 195 -30.11 -3.89 10.13
CA GLY A 195 -29.60 -3.05 9.04
C GLY A 195 -28.18 -2.54 9.29
N ILE A 196 -27.38 -3.31 10.04
CA ILE A 196 -26.04 -2.95 10.46
C ILE A 196 -25.00 -3.69 9.60
N CYS A 197 -23.91 -3.02 9.25
CA CYS A 197 -22.74 -3.59 8.61
C CYS A 197 -21.50 -3.28 9.46
N TYR A 198 -20.61 -4.25 9.60
CA TYR A 198 -19.33 -4.04 10.27
C TYR A 198 -18.23 -3.94 9.22
N ILE A 199 -17.42 -2.90 9.31
CA ILE A 199 -16.24 -2.75 8.46
C ILE A 199 -14.98 -2.73 9.32
N GLU A 200 -13.94 -3.38 8.83
CA GLU A 200 -12.60 -3.25 9.39
C GLU A 200 -11.85 -2.16 8.62
N THR A 201 -11.30 -1.20 9.37
CA THR A 201 -10.63 0.00 8.84
C THR A 201 -9.12 -0.01 9.01
N ALA A 202 -8.54 -1.15 9.39
CA ALA A 202 -7.11 -1.30 9.65
C ALA A 202 -6.23 -0.75 8.51
N GLY A 203 -6.67 -0.87 7.25
CA GLY A 203 -5.95 -0.33 6.09
C GLY A 203 -5.97 1.19 5.92
N LEU A 204 -6.81 1.93 6.66
CA LEU A 204 -6.95 3.40 6.59
C LEU A 204 -6.49 4.12 7.86
N ASP A 205 -6.81 3.59 9.04
CA ASP A 205 -6.53 4.25 10.33
C ASP A 205 -5.73 3.38 11.32
N GLY A 206 -5.37 2.15 10.97
CA GLY A 206 -4.64 1.25 11.85
C GLY A 206 -5.45 0.74 13.05
N GLU A 207 -6.74 1.04 13.12
CA GLU A 207 -7.63 0.53 14.17
C GLU A 207 -8.16 -0.86 13.76
N THR A 208 -7.99 -1.85 14.65
CA THR A 208 -8.52 -3.21 14.47
C THR A 208 -10.00 -3.33 14.81
N ASN A 209 -10.56 -2.33 15.47
CA ASN A 209 -11.94 -2.37 15.92
C ASN A 209 -12.87 -2.33 14.71
N LEU A 210 -13.83 -3.23 14.71
CA LEU A 210 -14.90 -3.23 13.73
C LEU A 210 -15.74 -1.98 13.91
N LYS A 211 -15.80 -1.16 12.86
CA LYS A 211 -16.64 0.04 12.84
C LYS A 211 -18.02 -0.30 12.32
N GLN A 212 -19.01 0.09 13.10
CA GLN A 212 -20.40 -0.10 12.74
C GLN A 212 -20.84 0.94 11.68
N ARG A 213 -21.58 0.45 10.68
CA ARG A 213 -22.22 1.22 9.61
C ARG A 213 -23.68 0.86 9.56
N GLN A 214 -24.54 1.81 9.22
CA GLN A 214 -25.98 1.60 9.21
C GLN A 214 -26.54 1.87 7.81
N VAL A 215 -27.49 1.05 7.40
CA VAL A 215 -28.30 1.25 6.20
C VAL A 215 -29.03 2.60 6.29
N VAL A 216 -29.19 3.25 5.14
CA VAL A 216 -29.92 4.52 5.04
C VAL A 216 -31.35 4.36 5.56
N ARG A 217 -31.82 5.33 6.35
CA ARG A 217 -33.19 5.34 6.87
C ARG A 217 -34.19 5.38 5.70
N GLY A 218 -35.28 4.62 5.80
CA GLY A 218 -36.23 4.38 4.71
C GLY A 218 -35.99 3.08 3.95
N PHE A 219 -34.74 2.61 3.85
CA PHE A 219 -34.40 1.27 3.33
C PHE A 219 -34.18 0.23 4.43
N SER A 220 -34.02 0.67 5.69
CA SER A 220 -33.76 -0.22 6.83
C SER A 220 -34.91 -1.15 7.21
N GLU A 221 -36.15 -0.87 6.78
CA GLU A 221 -37.34 -1.68 7.09
C GLU A 221 -37.61 -2.76 6.04
N GLN A 222 -36.84 -2.78 4.94
CA GLN A 222 -36.97 -3.78 3.88
C GLN A 222 -36.22 -5.05 4.28
N VAL A 223 -36.96 -6.15 4.44
CA VAL A 223 -36.43 -7.47 4.81
C VAL A 223 -35.77 -8.18 3.62
N SER A 224 -36.09 -7.77 2.39
CA SER A 224 -35.56 -8.33 1.16
C SER A 224 -34.40 -7.51 0.59
N GLU A 225 -33.49 -8.18 -0.11
CA GLU A 225 -32.43 -7.53 -0.90
C GLU A 225 -33.06 -6.52 -1.87
N ILE A 226 -32.48 -5.32 -1.93
CA ILE A 226 -32.98 -4.25 -2.80
C ILE A 226 -32.88 -4.69 -4.25
N ASP A 227 -34.02 -4.68 -4.95
CA ASP A 227 -34.03 -4.81 -6.41
C ASP A 227 -33.57 -3.48 -7.01
N PRO A 228 -32.42 -3.45 -7.71
CA PRO A 228 -31.95 -2.23 -8.35
C PRO A 228 -32.96 -1.68 -9.37
N GLU A 229 -33.80 -2.52 -9.98
CA GLU A 229 -34.83 -2.09 -10.95
C GLU A 229 -35.91 -1.17 -10.36
N GLU A 230 -36.25 -1.38 -9.08
CA GLU A 230 -37.25 -0.57 -8.37
C GLU A 230 -36.65 0.69 -7.73
N TYR A 231 -35.32 0.76 -7.63
CA TYR A 231 -34.64 1.87 -7.00
C TYR A 231 -34.75 3.15 -7.85
N SER A 232 -35.54 4.11 -7.34
CA SER A 232 -35.85 5.37 -8.03
C SER A 232 -35.33 6.62 -7.31
N SER A 233 -34.49 6.46 -6.28
CA SER A 233 -34.01 7.58 -5.45
C SER A 233 -32.76 8.24 -6.02
N ARG A 234 -32.61 9.55 -5.77
CA ARG A 234 -31.44 10.35 -6.15
C ARG A 234 -30.59 10.61 -4.92
N ILE A 235 -29.27 10.59 -5.05
CA ILE A 235 -28.35 10.87 -3.93
C ILE A 235 -27.62 12.18 -4.20
N GLU A 236 -27.81 13.18 -3.35
CA GLU A 236 -27.04 14.43 -3.40
C GLU A 236 -26.04 14.42 -2.23
N CYS A 237 -24.75 14.45 -2.52
CA CYS A 237 -23.68 14.42 -1.52
C CYS A 237 -22.74 15.59 -1.69
N GLU A 238 -21.89 15.86 -0.72
CA GLU A 238 -20.85 16.88 -0.87
C GLU A 238 -19.82 16.54 -1.95
N SER A 239 -19.06 17.54 -2.39
CA SER A 239 -17.89 17.30 -3.25
C SER A 239 -16.84 16.43 -2.53
N PRO A 240 -16.05 15.62 -3.26
CA PRO A 240 -15.05 14.73 -2.65
C PRO A 240 -14.08 15.51 -1.75
N ASN A 241 -13.90 15.04 -0.51
CA ASN A 241 -13.04 15.64 0.51
C ASN A 241 -12.07 14.59 1.09
N ASN A 242 -11.00 15.06 1.72
CA ASN A 242 -9.98 14.22 2.34
C ASN A 242 -10.30 13.85 3.80
N ASP A 243 -11.29 14.46 4.42
CA ASP A 243 -11.67 14.17 5.80
C ASP A 243 -12.45 12.84 5.91
N LEU A 244 -11.84 11.83 6.54
CA LEU A 244 -12.45 10.52 6.77
C LEU A 244 -13.63 10.57 7.76
N SER A 245 -13.72 11.62 8.59
CA SER A 245 -14.74 11.78 9.62
C SER A 245 -16.01 12.47 9.09
N HIS A 246 -15.87 13.32 8.08
CA HIS A 246 -16.95 14.18 7.59
C HIS A 246 -17.57 13.62 6.31
N PHE A 247 -18.82 13.20 6.35
CA PHE A 247 -19.60 12.93 5.14
C PHE A 247 -21.03 13.46 5.31
N ARG A 248 -21.46 14.32 4.40
CA ARG A 248 -22.83 14.86 4.37
C ARG A 248 -23.47 14.70 3.01
N GLY A 249 -24.73 14.28 3.01
CA GLY A 249 -25.57 14.20 1.82
C GLY A 249 -27.02 13.96 2.18
N PHE A 250 -27.86 13.81 1.18
CA PHE A 250 -29.27 13.47 1.31
C PHE A 250 -29.66 12.48 0.20
N VAL A 251 -30.49 11.50 0.55
CA VAL A 251 -31.21 10.67 -0.42
C VAL A 251 -32.59 11.26 -0.61
N GLU A 252 -32.90 11.66 -1.84
CA GLU A 252 -34.20 12.15 -2.26
C GLU A 252 -34.98 10.98 -2.85
N HIS A 253 -36.01 10.53 -2.13
CA HIS A 253 -36.93 9.49 -2.58
C HIS A 253 -37.88 10.03 -3.66
N SER A 254 -38.53 9.14 -4.39
CA SER A 254 -39.56 9.48 -5.39
C SER A 254 -40.70 10.35 -4.82
N ASN A 255 -40.97 10.23 -3.52
CA ASN A 255 -41.99 11.01 -2.81
C ASN A 255 -41.52 12.42 -2.40
N MET A 256 -40.35 12.88 -2.85
CA MET A 256 -39.69 14.13 -2.44
C MET A 256 -39.21 14.16 -0.98
N ASP A 257 -39.27 13.03 -0.27
CA ASP A 257 -38.75 12.90 1.09
C ASP A 257 -37.21 12.83 1.07
N ARG A 258 -36.59 13.71 1.86
CA ARG A 258 -35.14 13.84 1.95
C ARG A 258 -34.63 13.21 3.24
N VAL A 259 -33.86 12.13 3.11
CA VAL A 259 -33.21 11.45 4.23
C VAL A 259 -31.75 11.86 4.28
N GLY A 260 -31.29 12.36 5.44
CA GLY A 260 -29.90 12.73 5.65
C GLY A 260 -28.95 11.52 5.63
N LEU A 261 -27.86 11.66 4.89
CA LEU A 261 -26.72 10.75 4.89
C LEU A 261 -25.62 11.30 5.78
N SER A 262 -25.05 10.40 6.58
CA SER A 262 -23.91 10.69 7.45
C SER A 262 -22.77 9.71 7.18
N LYS A 263 -21.62 9.93 7.84
CA LYS A 263 -20.49 8.99 7.82
C LYS A 263 -20.90 7.55 8.15
N GLU A 264 -21.92 7.34 8.98
CA GLU A 264 -22.39 6.00 9.38
C GLU A 264 -22.94 5.20 8.20
N ASN A 265 -23.40 5.87 7.14
CA ASN A 265 -23.96 5.24 5.95
C ASN A 265 -22.92 5.01 4.84
N LEU A 266 -21.69 5.51 5.00
CA LEU A 266 -20.64 5.44 3.98
C LEU A 266 -19.67 4.29 4.26
N LEU A 267 -19.47 3.45 3.24
CA LEU A 267 -18.43 2.44 3.16
C LEU A 267 -17.26 3.02 2.36
N LEU A 268 -16.05 2.93 2.92
CA LEU A 268 -14.84 3.52 2.33
C LEU A 268 -14.06 2.48 1.55
N ARG A 269 -13.43 2.91 0.45
CA ARG A 269 -12.50 2.10 -0.33
C ARG A 269 -11.38 1.54 0.54
N GLY A 270 -11.07 0.26 0.34
CA GLY A 270 -9.96 -0.42 1.02
C GLY A 270 -10.32 -0.96 2.41
N CYS A 271 -11.50 -0.66 2.94
CA CYS A 271 -12.04 -1.35 4.10
C CYS A 271 -12.55 -2.75 3.71
N THR A 272 -12.54 -3.67 4.65
CA THR A 272 -13.06 -5.04 4.49
C THR A 272 -14.40 -5.19 5.20
N VAL A 273 -15.36 -5.83 4.54
CA VAL A 273 -16.68 -6.13 5.12
C VAL A 273 -16.55 -7.32 6.07
N ARG A 274 -17.00 -7.19 7.32
CA ARG A 274 -16.91 -8.23 8.36
C ARG A 274 -18.28 -8.48 8.98
N ASN A 275 -18.48 -9.69 9.52
CA ASN A 275 -19.69 -10.12 10.24
C ASN A 275 -21.04 -10.05 9.52
N THR A 276 -21.11 -9.50 8.31
CA THR A 276 -22.29 -9.50 7.43
C THR A 276 -22.08 -10.42 6.24
N GLU A 277 -23.11 -11.13 5.80
CA GLU A 277 -23.03 -12.11 4.70
C GLU A 277 -23.09 -11.43 3.34
N ALA A 278 -24.02 -10.50 3.19
CA ALA A 278 -24.22 -9.74 1.97
C ALA A 278 -24.51 -8.29 2.30
N VAL A 279 -23.88 -7.40 1.54
CA VAL A 279 -24.07 -5.96 1.63
C VAL A 279 -24.26 -5.43 0.23
N VAL A 280 -25.25 -4.56 0.04
CA VAL A 280 -25.46 -3.86 -1.24
C VAL A 280 -25.33 -2.37 -1.01
N GLY A 281 -24.62 -1.70 -1.91
CA GLY A 281 -24.53 -0.25 -1.89
C GLY A 281 -24.32 0.33 -3.28
N ILE A 282 -24.47 1.65 -3.34
CA ILE A 282 -24.33 2.42 -4.57
C ILE A 282 -23.06 3.27 -4.51
N VAL A 283 -22.27 3.22 -5.58
CA VAL A 283 -20.97 3.91 -5.64
C VAL A 283 -21.16 5.42 -5.75
N VAL A 284 -20.51 6.17 -4.88
CA VAL A 284 -20.59 7.64 -4.80
C VAL A 284 -19.30 8.31 -5.25
N TYR A 285 -18.14 7.84 -4.80
CA TYR A 285 -16.84 8.32 -5.26
C TYR A 285 -16.02 7.16 -5.84
N ALA A 286 -15.38 7.40 -6.98
CA ALA A 286 -14.61 6.39 -7.70
C ALA A 286 -13.17 6.87 -7.95
N GLY A 287 -12.22 5.92 -7.94
CA GLY A 287 -10.84 6.16 -8.33
C GLY A 287 -10.14 7.18 -7.44
N HIS A 288 -9.58 8.22 -8.06
CA HIS A 288 -8.85 9.30 -7.37
C HIS A 288 -9.75 10.25 -6.57
N GLU A 289 -11.07 10.14 -6.69
CA GLU A 289 -12.01 10.93 -5.87
C GLU A 289 -12.37 10.24 -4.54
N THR A 290 -11.96 8.98 -4.35
CA THR A 290 -12.18 8.27 -3.09
C THR A 290 -11.35 8.89 -1.97
N LYS A 291 -11.89 8.90 -0.75
CA LYS A 291 -11.22 9.52 0.41
C LYS A 291 -9.86 8.91 0.70
N ALA A 292 -9.74 7.59 0.52
CA ALA A 292 -8.47 6.87 0.66
C ALA A 292 -7.40 7.40 -0.31
N MET A 293 -7.78 7.67 -1.56
CA MET A 293 -6.85 8.17 -2.58
C MET A 293 -6.56 9.66 -2.45
N LEU A 294 -7.48 10.45 -1.89
CA LEU A 294 -7.26 11.87 -1.61
C LEU A 294 -6.30 12.10 -0.44
N ASN A 295 -6.29 11.18 0.55
CA ASN A 295 -5.31 11.19 1.63
C ASN A 295 -3.95 10.65 1.21
N ASN A 296 -3.85 10.01 0.05
CA ASN A 296 -2.59 9.61 -0.51
C ASN A 296 -1.86 10.83 -1.10
N SER A 297 -0.74 11.25 -0.48
CA SER A 297 0.05 12.41 -0.92
C SER A 297 0.80 12.22 -2.25
N GLY A 298 0.52 11.11 -2.95
CA GLY A 298 1.12 10.77 -4.23
C GLY A 298 2.59 10.35 -4.10
N PRO A 299 3.21 9.97 -5.23
CA PRO A 299 4.58 9.48 -5.22
C PRO A 299 5.58 10.64 -5.09
N HIS A 300 5.95 11.00 -3.86
CA HIS A 300 7.05 11.95 -3.61
C HIS A 300 8.40 11.40 -4.11
N TYR A 301 9.23 12.28 -4.68
CA TYR A 301 10.61 11.93 -5.03
C TYR A 301 11.44 11.79 -3.74
N LYS A 302 11.83 10.56 -3.41
CA LYS A 302 12.71 10.26 -2.29
C LYS A 302 14.16 10.45 -2.72
N ARG A 303 14.89 11.28 -1.96
CA ARG A 303 16.28 11.66 -2.24
C ARG A 303 17.18 11.23 -1.08
N SER A 304 18.27 10.52 -1.37
CA SER A 304 19.18 10.04 -0.33
C SER A 304 20.00 11.17 0.30
N LYS A 305 20.39 10.98 1.56
CA LYS A 305 21.36 11.85 2.25
C LYS A 305 22.71 11.85 1.55
N LEU A 306 23.17 10.69 1.06
CA LEU A 306 24.42 10.58 0.32
C LEU A 306 24.38 11.42 -0.97
N GLU A 307 23.27 11.39 -1.69
CA GLU A 307 23.08 12.19 -2.90
C GLU A 307 23.14 13.70 -2.60
N ARG A 308 22.60 14.15 -1.47
CA ARG A 308 22.72 15.55 -1.03
C ARG A 308 24.17 15.92 -0.73
N LYS A 309 24.90 15.05 -0.02
CA LYS A 309 26.30 15.27 0.33
C LYS A 309 27.19 15.33 -0.91
N VAL A 310 27.04 14.39 -1.84
CA VAL A 310 27.76 14.37 -3.13
C VAL A 310 27.53 15.67 -3.90
N ASN A 311 26.30 16.18 -3.93
CA ASN A 311 26.01 17.46 -4.57
C ASN A 311 26.72 18.65 -3.89
N THR A 312 26.83 18.66 -2.57
CA THR A 312 27.58 19.68 -1.83
C THR A 312 29.07 19.60 -2.14
N ASP A 313 29.64 18.38 -2.14
CA ASP A 313 31.05 18.16 -2.45
C ASP A 313 31.39 18.62 -3.88
N ILE A 314 30.46 18.42 -4.82
CA ILE A 314 30.60 18.87 -6.21
C ILE A 314 30.59 20.38 -6.33
N LEU A 315 29.80 21.09 -5.52
CA LEU A 315 29.85 22.55 -5.48
C LEU A 315 31.23 23.05 -5.04
N TRP A 316 31.86 22.38 -4.07
CA TRP A 316 33.23 22.66 -3.68
C TRP A 316 34.25 22.32 -4.78
N CYS A 317 34.06 21.21 -5.51
CA CYS A 317 34.89 20.88 -6.67
C CYS A 317 34.76 21.93 -7.78
N VAL A 318 33.57 22.41 -8.09
CA VAL A 318 33.35 23.49 -9.08
C VAL A 318 34.04 24.78 -8.63
N LEU A 319 33.96 25.13 -7.35
CA LEU A 319 34.68 26.30 -6.80
C LEU A 319 36.20 26.15 -7.00
N LEU A 320 36.76 25.00 -6.65
CA LEU A 320 38.18 24.70 -6.81
C LEU A 320 38.60 24.73 -8.29
N LEU A 321 37.79 24.17 -9.17
CA LEU A 321 37.99 24.19 -10.63
C LEU A 321 38.10 25.63 -11.13
N VAL A 322 37.14 26.49 -10.79
CA VAL A 322 37.14 27.90 -11.22
C VAL A 322 38.40 28.62 -10.72
N LEU A 323 38.83 28.38 -9.48
CA LEU A 323 40.07 28.97 -8.94
C LEU A 323 41.31 28.53 -9.73
N MET A 324 41.43 27.24 -10.05
CA MET A 324 42.55 26.73 -10.86
C MET A 324 42.52 27.25 -12.30
N CYS A 325 41.34 27.37 -12.90
CA CYS A 325 41.21 27.94 -14.25
C CYS A 325 41.55 29.43 -14.26
N LEU A 326 41.19 30.19 -13.23
CA LEU A 326 41.55 31.60 -13.09
C LEU A 326 43.06 31.79 -12.97
N THR A 327 43.75 31.00 -12.13
CA THR A 327 45.21 31.08 -11.99
C THR A 327 45.92 30.69 -13.29
N GLY A 328 45.43 29.66 -13.99
CA GLY A 328 45.94 29.28 -15.31
C GLY A 328 45.75 30.37 -16.37
N ALA A 329 44.58 31.01 -16.41
CA ALA A 329 44.27 32.10 -17.34
C ALA A 329 45.14 33.35 -17.09
N VAL A 330 45.28 33.75 -15.83
CA VAL A 330 46.14 34.88 -15.43
C VAL A 330 47.61 34.56 -15.71
N GLY A 331 48.06 33.36 -15.36
CA GLY A 331 49.43 32.89 -15.64
C GLY A 331 49.74 32.92 -17.13
N HIS A 332 48.84 32.42 -17.97
CA HIS A 332 48.99 32.46 -19.42
C HIS A 332 48.99 33.90 -19.98
N GLY A 333 48.12 34.77 -19.48
CA GLY A 333 48.08 36.18 -19.87
C GLY A 333 49.37 36.93 -19.52
N ILE A 334 49.89 36.74 -18.31
CA ILE A 334 51.17 37.32 -17.86
C ILE A 334 52.32 36.77 -18.70
N TRP A 335 52.35 35.44 -18.94
CA TRP A 335 53.37 34.79 -19.75
C TRP A 335 53.43 35.37 -21.16
N LEU A 336 52.28 35.47 -21.83
CA LEU A 336 52.20 36.02 -23.18
C LEU A 336 52.56 37.51 -23.23
N SER A 337 52.25 38.27 -22.18
CA SER A 337 52.63 39.69 -22.08
C SER A 337 54.14 39.93 -21.91
N ARG A 338 54.93 38.90 -21.54
CA ARG A 338 56.39 39.03 -21.38
C ARG A 338 57.14 38.92 -22.71
N TYR A 339 56.52 38.38 -23.75
CA TYR A 339 57.12 38.29 -25.08
C TYR A 339 56.72 39.51 -25.91
N SER A 340 57.72 40.24 -26.43
CA SER A 340 57.50 41.39 -27.34
C SER A 340 57.32 40.97 -28.80
N GLU A 341 57.76 39.76 -29.16
CA GLU A 341 57.61 39.18 -30.50
C GLU A 341 56.80 37.87 -30.44
N ILE A 342 56.15 37.49 -31.54
CA ILE A 342 55.42 36.22 -31.64
C ILE A 342 56.42 35.09 -31.47
N PRO A 343 56.29 34.21 -30.45
CA PRO A 343 57.19 33.09 -30.29
C PRO A 343 57.12 32.20 -31.54
N PHE A 344 58.26 31.69 -32.02
CA PHE A 344 58.38 30.93 -33.28
C PHE A 344 57.44 29.72 -33.39
N PHE A 345 56.92 29.23 -32.27
CA PHE A 345 56.01 28.08 -32.16
C PHE A 345 54.51 28.45 -32.20
N ASN A 346 54.15 29.74 -32.14
CA ASN A 346 52.76 30.18 -32.24
C ASN A 346 52.40 30.48 -33.70
N ILE A 347 51.51 29.66 -34.28
CA ILE A 347 51.01 29.84 -35.65
C ILE A 347 50.13 31.09 -35.70
N PRO A 348 50.51 32.15 -36.46
CA PRO A 348 49.68 33.34 -36.62
C PRO A 348 48.37 32.99 -37.30
N LYS A 349 47.29 33.67 -36.91
CA LYS A 349 46.03 33.65 -37.67
C LYS A 349 46.27 34.19 -39.09
N PRO A 350 45.43 33.84 -40.08
CA PRO A 350 45.59 34.25 -41.47
C PRO A 350 45.73 35.78 -41.69
N ASP A 351 45.29 36.60 -40.73
CA ASP A 351 45.41 38.06 -40.75
C ASP A 351 46.76 38.61 -40.23
N GLY A 352 47.74 37.75 -39.89
CA GLY A 352 49.06 38.16 -39.38
C GLY A 352 49.07 38.81 -37.99
N LYS A 353 47.90 38.93 -37.33
CA LYS A 353 47.75 39.51 -35.98
C LYS A 353 47.65 38.41 -34.93
N SER A 354 48.47 38.52 -33.88
CA SER A 354 48.35 37.70 -32.69
C SER A 354 47.10 38.07 -31.88
N SER A 355 46.45 37.08 -31.27
CA SER A 355 45.37 37.33 -30.31
C SER A 355 45.90 38.19 -29.16
N SER A 356 45.15 39.20 -28.69
CA SER A 356 45.58 40.04 -27.57
C SER A 356 45.82 39.17 -26.32
N PRO A 357 46.79 39.50 -25.45
CA PRO A 357 47.11 38.68 -24.26
C PRO A 357 45.90 38.41 -23.36
N ILE A 358 44.99 39.39 -23.27
CA ILE A 358 43.74 39.30 -22.51
C ILE A 358 42.77 38.31 -23.17
N LEU A 359 42.59 38.38 -24.50
CA LEU A 359 41.72 37.47 -25.23
C LEU A 359 42.26 36.04 -25.22
N ALA A 360 43.58 35.87 -25.31
CA ALA A 360 44.23 34.57 -25.20
C ALA A 360 44.06 33.97 -23.80
N GLY A 361 44.22 34.77 -22.74
CA GLY A 361 43.92 34.35 -21.36
C GLY A 361 42.44 33.97 -21.17
N PHE A 362 41.52 34.69 -21.82
CA PHE A 362 40.08 34.35 -21.81
C PHE A 362 39.80 33.00 -22.47
N TYR A 363 40.37 32.70 -23.64
CA TYR A 363 40.23 31.37 -24.25
C TYR A 363 40.85 30.28 -23.38
N MET A 364 42.03 30.54 -22.82
CA MET A 364 42.70 29.59 -21.91
C MET A 364 41.90 29.30 -20.65
N PHE A 365 41.17 30.27 -20.09
CA PHE A 365 40.25 30.03 -18.97
C PHE A 365 39.24 28.93 -19.30
N TRP A 366 38.55 29.06 -20.45
CA TRP A 366 37.54 28.10 -20.85
C TRP A 366 38.13 26.76 -21.31
N THR A 367 39.29 26.75 -21.96
CA THR A 367 39.98 25.51 -22.37
C THR A 367 40.46 24.75 -21.13
N MET A 368 40.93 25.45 -20.09
CA MET A 368 41.34 24.84 -18.82
C MET A 368 40.16 24.22 -18.07
N ILE A 369 38.94 24.75 -18.19
CA ILE A 369 37.73 24.12 -17.63
C ILE A 369 37.51 22.73 -18.26
N ILE A 370 37.68 22.62 -19.59
CA ILE A 370 37.52 21.34 -20.30
C ILE A 370 38.66 20.38 -19.93
N LEU A 371 39.91 20.86 -19.86
CA LEU A 371 41.05 20.01 -19.49
C LEU A 371 40.96 19.48 -18.06
N LEU A 372 40.51 20.31 -17.11
CA LEU A 372 40.39 19.95 -15.70
C LEU A 372 39.03 19.34 -15.34
N GLN A 373 38.18 19.01 -16.32
CA GLN A 373 36.87 18.42 -16.10
C GLN A 373 36.91 17.09 -15.32
N VAL A 374 38.05 16.40 -15.33
CA VAL A 374 38.32 15.15 -14.59
C VAL A 374 38.16 15.33 -13.07
N LEU A 375 38.25 16.56 -12.55
CA LEU A 375 38.01 16.86 -11.14
C LEU A 375 36.61 16.45 -10.66
N ILE A 376 35.62 16.47 -11.56
CA ILE A 376 34.26 16.00 -11.29
C ILE A 376 34.05 14.71 -12.08
N PRO A 377 34.41 13.55 -11.52
CA PRO A 377 34.42 12.29 -12.25
C PRO A 377 33.00 11.86 -12.63
N VAL A 378 32.70 11.82 -13.93
CA VAL A 378 31.43 11.29 -14.45
C VAL A 378 31.24 9.83 -14.01
N SER A 379 32.35 9.08 -13.94
CA SER A 379 32.36 7.68 -13.49
C SER A 379 31.82 7.52 -12.07
N LEU A 380 32.05 8.46 -11.16
CA LEU A 380 31.52 8.38 -9.80
C LEU A 380 29.99 8.31 -9.79
N TYR A 381 29.34 9.13 -10.61
CA TYR A 381 27.88 9.13 -10.74
C TYR A 381 27.34 7.82 -11.29
N VAL A 382 27.96 7.32 -12.36
CA VAL A 382 27.57 6.05 -12.98
C VAL A 382 27.77 4.89 -12.00
N SER A 383 28.93 4.84 -11.35
CA SER A 383 29.25 3.79 -10.37
C SER A 383 28.29 3.79 -9.19
N ILE A 384 27.93 4.95 -8.65
CA ILE A 384 26.95 5.05 -7.56
C ILE A 384 25.59 4.50 -8.00
N GLU A 385 25.12 4.85 -9.21
CA GLU A 385 23.83 4.36 -9.72
C GLU A 385 23.84 2.83 -9.94
N ILE A 386 24.92 2.29 -10.49
CA ILE A 386 25.08 0.84 -10.68
C ILE A 386 25.15 0.11 -9.34
N VAL A 387 25.91 0.64 -8.37
CA VAL A 387 26.02 0.05 -7.03
C VAL A 387 24.65 0.01 -6.34
N LYS A 388 23.84 1.06 -6.43
CA LYS A 388 22.47 1.07 -5.90
C LYS A 388 21.60 -0.01 -6.51
N LEU A 389 21.64 -0.16 -7.83
CA LEU A 389 20.89 -1.21 -8.53
C LEU A 389 21.35 -2.61 -8.11
N GLY A 390 22.66 -2.81 -7.97
CA GLY A 390 23.23 -4.07 -7.47
C GLY A 390 22.78 -4.37 -6.03
N GLN A 391 22.82 -3.38 -5.14
CA GLN A 391 22.33 -3.53 -3.76
C GLN A 391 20.85 -3.92 -3.71
N VAL A 392 20.00 -3.25 -4.50
CA VAL A 392 18.57 -3.59 -4.56
C VAL A 392 18.36 -5.00 -5.10
N TYR A 393 19.10 -5.40 -6.13
CA TYR A 393 19.04 -6.75 -6.68
C TYR A 393 19.41 -7.81 -5.64
N LEU A 394 20.47 -7.57 -4.86
CA LEU A 394 20.88 -8.47 -3.78
C LEU A 394 19.78 -8.58 -2.71
N ILE A 395 19.18 -7.46 -2.29
CA ILE A 395 18.09 -7.47 -1.31
C ILE A 395 16.87 -8.25 -1.84
N GLN A 396 16.48 -8.06 -3.10
CA GLN A 396 15.31 -8.73 -3.68
C GLN A 396 15.47 -10.24 -3.82
N ASN A 397 16.70 -10.72 -4.03
CA ASN A 397 17.01 -12.15 -4.22
C ASN A 397 17.50 -12.84 -2.94
N ASP A 398 17.35 -12.18 -1.80
CA ASP A 398 17.78 -12.71 -0.52
C ASP A 398 16.71 -13.65 0.06
N ILE A 399 17.13 -14.89 0.36
CA ILE A 399 16.26 -15.93 0.90
C ILE A 399 15.96 -15.65 2.38
N ASP A 400 16.85 -14.96 3.10
CA ASP A 400 16.64 -14.63 4.51
C ASP A 400 15.45 -13.65 4.70
N PHE A 401 15.08 -12.91 3.66
CA PHE A 401 13.92 -12.02 3.63
C PHE A 401 12.67 -12.64 2.98
N TYR A 402 12.69 -13.95 2.68
CA TYR A 402 11.54 -14.66 2.15
C TYR A 402 10.57 -15.05 3.27
N HIS A 403 9.28 -14.78 3.07
CA HIS A 403 8.24 -15.16 4.00
C HIS A 403 7.42 -16.34 3.44
N GLU A 404 7.65 -17.52 4.01
CA GLU A 404 7.09 -18.80 3.59
C GLU A 404 5.56 -18.81 3.63
N LYS A 405 4.94 -18.39 4.74
CA LYS A 405 3.47 -18.42 4.92
C LYS A 405 2.69 -17.64 3.86
N THR A 406 3.28 -16.59 3.27
CA THR A 406 2.63 -15.78 2.23
C THR A 406 3.25 -15.98 0.85
N ASP A 407 4.19 -16.91 0.71
CA ASP A 407 5.01 -17.14 -0.48
C ASP A 407 5.47 -15.81 -1.12
N SER A 408 6.06 -14.95 -0.30
CA SER A 408 6.39 -13.58 -0.72
C SER A 408 7.81 -13.20 -0.37
N ALA A 409 8.59 -12.86 -1.40
CA ALA A 409 9.88 -12.22 -1.27
C ALA A 409 9.77 -10.71 -1.04
N ILE A 410 10.83 -10.11 -0.50
CA ILE A 410 10.92 -8.67 -0.27
C ILE A 410 10.87 -7.88 -1.59
N GLN A 411 9.96 -6.91 -1.65
CA GLN A 411 9.78 -6.07 -2.84
C GLN A 411 10.34 -4.66 -2.62
N CYS A 412 11.49 -4.38 -3.21
CA CYS A 412 12.03 -3.02 -3.25
C CYS A 412 11.27 -2.14 -4.25
N ARG A 413 10.48 -1.18 -3.75
CA ARG A 413 9.65 -0.27 -4.58
C ARG A 413 10.37 1.02 -5.01
N ALA A 414 11.44 1.41 -4.32
CA ALA A 414 12.19 2.63 -4.60
C ALA A 414 13.68 2.28 -4.73
N LEU A 415 14.28 2.61 -5.87
CA LEU A 415 15.64 2.18 -6.22
C LEU A 415 16.73 3.19 -5.80
N ASN A 416 16.36 4.28 -5.11
CA ASN A 416 17.24 5.43 -4.86
C ASN A 416 17.83 5.47 -3.45
N ILE A 417 17.23 4.74 -2.51
CA ILE A 417 17.37 4.95 -1.05
C ILE A 417 17.93 3.72 -0.32
N ALA A 418 18.46 2.74 -1.03
CA ALA A 418 18.99 1.52 -0.42
C ALA A 418 20.09 1.85 0.61
N GLU A 419 20.95 2.84 0.33
CA GLU A 419 22.01 3.23 1.26
C GLU A 419 21.52 3.93 2.55
N ASP A 420 20.31 4.52 2.53
CA ASP A 420 19.76 5.23 3.68
C ASP A 420 19.29 4.26 4.77
N LEU A 421 19.02 2.99 4.42
CA LEU A 421 18.60 1.95 5.35
C LEU A 421 19.63 1.72 6.47
N GLY A 422 20.93 1.87 6.17
CA GLY A 422 22.00 1.78 7.16
C GLY A 422 22.18 3.03 8.04
N GLN A 423 21.43 4.10 7.80
CA GLN A 423 21.56 5.40 8.47
C GLN A 423 20.30 5.82 9.25
N ILE A 424 19.36 4.89 9.43
CA ILE A 424 18.13 5.15 10.18
C ILE A 424 18.45 5.32 11.67
N GLN A 425 17.89 6.36 12.29
CA GLN A 425 18.06 6.64 13.73
C GLN A 425 16.76 6.42 14.52
N TYR A 426 15.63 6.62 13.85
CA TYR A 426 14.31 6.52 14.44
C TYR A 426 13.48 5.58 13.57
N ILE A 427 12.91 4.55 14.20
CA ILE A 427 11.95 3.65 13.59
C ILE A 427 10.59 4.00 14.16
N PHE A 428 9.72 4.53 13.31
CA PHE A 428 8.31 4.71 13.64
C PHE A 428 7.61 3.42 13.25
N SER A 429 7.24 2.63 14.24
CA SER A 429 6.47 1.41 14.04
C SER A 429 5.01 1.66 14.37
N ASP A 430 4.13 1.20 13.50
CA ASP A 430 2.73 1.01 13.88
C ASP A 430 2.64 -0.18 14.86
N LYS A 431 1.64 -0.15 15.74
CA LYS A 431 1.36 -1.27 16.65
C LYS A 431 0.63 -2.37 15.90
N THR A 432 -0.47 -2.00 15.27
CA THR A 432 -1.43 -2.92 14.67
C THR A 432 -0.92 -3.41 13.31
N GLY A 433 -0.93 -4.73 13.07
CA GLY A 433 -0.52 -5.29 11.77
C GLY A 433 0.98 -5.17 11.47
N THR A 434 1.78 -4.62 12.38
CA THR A 434 3.25 -4.56 12.29
C THR A 434 3.90 -5.22 13.51
N LEU A 435 3.63 -4.74 14.72
CA LEU A 435 4.18 -5.34 15.96
C LEU A 435 3.32 -6.49 16.46
N THR A 436 2.01 -6.37 16.32
CA THR A 436 1.06 -7.38 16.76
C THR A 436 0.28 -7.92 15.57
N GLU A 437 0.20 -9.25 15.46
CA GLU A 437 -0.84 -9.89 14.66
C GLU A 437 -2.21 -9.52 15.23
N ASN A 438 -3.24 -9.39 14.38
CA ASN A 438 -4.60 -9.06 14.79
C ASN A 438 -5.32 -10.27 15.44
N LYS A 439 -4.60 -11.02 16.27
CA LYS A 439 -5.04 -12.25 16.91
C LYS A 439 -4.99 -12.12 18.42
N MET A 440 -6.17 -12.17 19.05
CA MET A 440 -6.30 -12.07 20.50
C MET A 440 -6.47 -13.48 21.08
N VAL A 441 -5.54 -13.89 21.95
CA VAL A 441 -5.56 -15.22 22.58
C VAL A 441 -5.82 -15.07 24.07
N PHE A 442 -6.82 -15.78 24.58
CA PHE A 442 -7.07 -15.86 26.01
C PHE A 442 -6.01 -16.72 26.70
N ARG A 443 -5.14 -16.09 27.50
CA ARG A 443 -4.00 -16.76 28.15
C ARG A 443 -4.29 -17.18 29.58
N ARG A 444 -4.87 -16.30 30.40
CA ARG A 444 -5.05 -16.51 31.84
C ARG A 444 -6.24 -15.71 32.37
N CYS A 445 -6.91 -16.21 33.40
CA CYS A 445 -7.80 -15.41 34.24
C CYS A 445 -7.48 -15.60 35.72
N SER A 446 -7.77 -14.58 36.53
CA SER A 446 -7.70 -14.67 37.98
C SER A 446 -9.10 -14.46 38.55
N ILE A 447 -9.61 -15.45 39.27
CA ILE A 447 -10.93 -15.41 39.91
C ILE A 447 -10.72 -15.57 41.41
N ALA A 448 -11.19 -14.59 42.20
CA ALA A 448 -11.05 -14.58 43.66
C ALA A 448 -9.62 -14.83 44.17
N GLY A 449 -8.60 -14.34 43.45
CA GLY A 449 -7.19 -14.49 43.81
C GLY A 449 -6.57 -15.83 43.41
N LYS A 450 -7.31 -16.72 42.74
CA LYS A 450 -6.79 -17.95 42.14
C LYS A 450 -6.56 -17.75 40.65
N GLU A 451 -5.34 -18.00 40.19
CA GLU A 451 -4.95 -17.91 38.77
C GLU A 451 -5.27 -19.22 38.04
N TYR A 452 -5.88 -19.09 36.86
CA TYR A 452 -6.23 -20.19 35.95
C TYR A 452 -5.51 -19.96 34.61
N CYS A 453 -4.51 -20.80 34.34
CA CYS A 453 -3.64 -20.66 33.18
C CYS A 453 -4.13 -21.52 32.01
N HIS A 454 -4.41 -20.88 30.87
CA HIS A 454 -4.84 -21.55 29.64
C HIS A 454 -3.66 -21.68 28.67
N GLU A 455 -2.57 -22.33 29.11
CA GLU A 455 -1.35 -22.49 28.31
C GLU A 455 -1.54 -23.37 27.08
N GLU A 456 -2.55 -24.23 27.07
CA GLU A 456 -2.90 -25.03 25.90
C GLU A 456 -3.35 -24.15 24.73
N ASN A 457 -4.04 -23.04 24.97
CA ASN A 457 -4.43 -22.08 23.91
C ASN A 457 -3.21 -21.42 23.26
N ALA A 458 -2.14 -21.22 24.03
CA ALA A 458 -0.86 -20.74 23.51
C ALA A 458 -0.20 -21.76 22.60
N LYS A 459 -0.05 -23.00 23.12
CA LYS A 459 0.60 -24.10 22.43
C LYS A 459 -0.15 -24.52 21.18
N ARG A 460 -1.50 -24.46 21.19
CA ARG A 460 -2.32 -24.75 20.01
C ARG A 460 -2.02 -23.77 18.88
N LEU A 461 -1.87 -22.48 19.21
CA LEU A 461 -1.46 -21.48 18.24
C LEU A 461 -0.05 -21.77 17.68
N GLU A 462 0.89 -22.12 18.55
CA GLU A 462 2.27 -22.46 18.18
C GLU A 462 2.32 -23.74 17.33
N SER A 463 1.59 -24.79 17.68
CA SER A 463 1.54 -26.06 16.93
C SER A 463 0.84 -25.94 15.58
N TYR A 464 -0.11 -25.02 15.41
CA TYR A 464 -0.65 -24.70 14.07
C TYR A 464 0.39 -23.98 13.21
N GLN A 465 1.21 -23.11 13.81
CA GLN A 465 2.34 -22.52 13.08
C GLN A 465 3.36 -23.59 12.67
N GLU A 466 3.56 -24.64 13.48
CA GLU A 466 4.46 -25.76 13.17
C GLU A 466 3.87 -26.77 12.17
N MET A 467 2.58 -27.14 12.25
CA MET A 467 1.92 -28.06 11.30
C MET A 467 1.76 -27.48 9.89
N ASP A 468 1.64 -26.15 9.75
CA ASP A 468 1.69 -25.50 8.43
C ASP A 468 3.11 -25.60 7.81
N SER A 469 4.17 -25.64 8.63
CA SER A 469 5.56 -25.85 8.18
C SER A 469 5.96 -27.33 7.99
N GLU A 470 5.45 -28.27 8.80
CA GLU A 470 5.76 -29.71 8.66
C GLU A 470 5.13 -30.35 7.41
N ASN A 471 4.05 -29.76 6.88
CA ASN A 471 3.50 -30.19 5.59
C ASN A 471 4.42 -29.86 4.40
N GLU A 472 5.34 -28.90 4.53
CA GLU A 472 6.38 -28.62 3.54
C GLU A 472 7.66 -29.46 3.78
N GLU A 473 8.02 -29.76 5.03
CA GLU A 473 9.20 -30.58 5.35
C GLU A 473 9.07 -32.06 4.93
N SER A 474 7.85 -32.56 4.68
CA SER A 474 7.63 -33.91 4.16
C SER A 474 7.90 -34.06 2.64
N ALA A 475 8.18 -32.96 1.94
CA ALA A 475 8.51 -32.97 0.51
C ALA A 475 10.01 -32.88 0.19
N ASP A 476 10.88 -32.53 1.15
CA ASP A 476 12.30 -32.38 0.87
C ASP A 476 13.20 -32.93 1.98
N CYS A 477 13.63 -34.19 1.82
CA CYS A 477 14.95 -34.68 2.24
C CYS A 477 15.14 -36.15 1.84
N GLN A 478 15.59 -36.39 0.60
CA GLN A 478 16.62 -37.39 0.36
C GLN A 478 17.99 -36.72 0.48
N CYS A 479 18.85 -37.35 1.28
CA CYS A 479 20.32 -37.25 1.29
C CYS A 479 20.97 -36.29 2.30
N GLY A 480 21.81 -36.88 3.17
CA GLY A 480 23.16 -36.34 3.38
C GLY A 480 23.49 -35.75 4.76
N SER A 481 23.76 -36.62 5.72
CA SER A 481 24.74 -36.52 6.81
C SER A 481 25.24 -35.14 7.31
N SER A 482 25.19 -34.96 8.64
CA SER A 482 26.37 -34.85 9.53
C SER A 482 26.12 -33.84 10.65
N ALA A 483 26.10 -34.37 11.88
CA ALA A 483 25.89 -33.65 13.12
C ALA A 483 27.04 -32.70 13.47
N ARG A 484 26.70 -31.50 13.99
CA ARG A 484 27.49 -30.83 15.04
C ARG A 484 26.57 -30.11 16.04
N THR A 485 26.43 -30.74 17.19
CA THR A 485 25.75 -30.23 18.39
C THR A 485 26.71 -29.34 19.19
N LEU A 486 26.21 -28.20 19.69
CA LEU A 486 26.86 -27.41 20.75
C LEU A 486 25.91 -27.37 21.96
N LYS A 487 26.46 -27.81 23.10
CA LYS A 487 25.81 -28.00 24.40
C LYS A 487 25.35 -26.69 25.05
N CYS A 488 24.28 -26.76 25.83
CA CYS A 488 24.24 -26.15 27.16
C CYS A 488 23.51 -27.08 28.15
N GLN A 489 24.18 -27.35 29.27
CA GLN A 489 23.80 -28.30 30.32
C GLN A 489 22.88 -27.66 31.38
N GLY A 490 21.91 -28.45 31.84
CA GLY A 490 21.17 -28.26 33.09
C GLY A 490 20.50 -29.56 33.51
N LEU A 491 21.16 -30.31 34.40
CA LEU A 491 20.73 -31.53 35.12
C LEU A 491 19.43 -31.27 35.93
N ASN A 492 18.53 -32.18 36.33
CA ASN A 492 18.40 -33.65 36.42
C ASN A 492 16.87 -33.91 36.63
N CYS A 493 16.23 -35.00 36.21
CA CYS A 493 16.22 -36.28 36.95
C CYS A 493 15.58 -37.40 36.11
N ARG A 494 16.15 -38.59 36.28
CA ARG A 494 15.97 -39.85 35.57
C ARG A 494 14.63 -40.54 35.82
N THR A 495 14.08 -41.18 34.79
CA THR A 495 13.58 -42.57 34.91
C THR A 495 13.82 -43.32 33.60
N VAL A 496 14.17 -44.60 33.73
CA VAL A 496 14.87 -45.48 32.79
C VAL A 496 13.90 -46.18 31.84
N CYS A 497 14.21 -46.24 30.54
CA CYS A 497 13.68 -47.25 29.61
C CYS A 497 14.83 -47.87 28.81
N GLU A 498 15.01 -49.19 28.94
CA GLU A 498 15.78 -50.04 28.03
C GLU A 498 14.96 -50.32 26.75
N PRO A 499 15.58 -50.37 25.54
CA PRO A 499 14.89 -50.83 24.35
C PRO A 499 15.24 -52.29 24.04
N LEU A 500 14.20 -53.13 23.95
CA LEU A 500 14.29 -54.47 23.38
C LEU A 500 13.70 -54.49 21.96
N ASN A 501 14.57 -54.86 21.04
CA ASN A 501 14.42 -54.91 19.60
C ASN A 501 13.58 -56.13 19.15
N ARG A 502 12.56 -55.96 18.28
CA ARG A 502 12.19 -56.98 17.26
C ARG A 502 11.15 -56.53 16.21
N LYS A 503 11.61 -56.56 14.95
CA LYS A 503 11.03 -57.18 13.73
C LYS A 503 9.64 -56.74 13.18
N SER A 504 9.73 -56.17 11.97
CA SER A 504 8.95 -56.39 10.73
C SER A 504 7.68 -57.27 10.78
N LEU A 505 6.57 -56.74 10.26
CA LEU A 505 6.07 -56.96 8.87
C LEU A 505 4.55 -56.67 8.81
N ASN A 506 4.18 -55.88 7.81
CA ASN A 506 2.89 -55.72 7.12
C ASN A 506 1.70 -56.60 7.56
N GLN A 507 0.58 -55.94 7.88
CA GLN A 507 -0.76 -56.15 7.31
C GLN A 507 -1.80 -55.50 8.23
N LEU A 508 -2.50 -54.47 7.77
CA LEU A 508 -3.96 -54.44 7.64
C LEU A 508 -4.42 -53.03 7.25
N SER A 509 -5.02 -52.94 6.07
CA SER A 509 -5.87 -51.84 5.64
C SER A 509 -7.15 -51.80 6.49
N GLY A 510 -7.66 -50.60 6.78
CA GLY A 510 -9.09 -50.44 7.05
C GLY A 510 -9.47 -49.12 7.68
N ALA A 511 -10.38 -48.40 6.99
CA ALA A 511 -11.28 -47.36 7.47
C ALA A 511 -10.87 -45.88 7.28
N PHE A 512 -10.91 -45.42 6.03
CA PHE A 512 -11.31 -44.04 5.72
C PHE A 512 -12.83 -44.01 5.46
N LYS A 513 -13.57 -43.19 6.21
CA LYS A 513 -14.95 -42.80 5.92
C LYS A 513 -14.95 -41.55 5.05
N ARG A 514 -15.69 -41.64 3.94
CA ARG A 514 -16.10 -40.56 3.02
C ARG A 514 -17.26 -39.76 3.61
N GLN A 515 -17.26 -38.45 3.37
CA GLN A 515 -18.43 -37.58 3.17
C GLN A 515 -17.92 -36.15 2.86
N ASP A 516 -18.36 -35.34 1.89
CA ASP A 516 -19.16 -35.45 0.67
C ASP A 516 -18.71 -34.26 -0.21
N GLU A 517 -18.47 -34.47 -1.51
CA GLU A 517 -18.16 -33.43 -2.50
C GLU A 517 -19.45 -33.02 -3.25
N ALA A 518 -19.74 -31.72 -3.32
CA ALA A 518 -20.56 -31.14 -4.40
C ALA A 518 -20.23 -29.66 -4.64
N ASP A 519 -19.89 -29.39 -5.90
CA ASP A 519 -19.75 -28.14 -6.64
C ASP A 519 -18.61 -27.15 -6.35
N GLY A 520 -17.75 -27.02 -7.37
CA GLY A 520 -16.54 -26.21 -7.41
C GLY A 520 -16.73 -24.82 -8.03
N ILE A 521 -16.04 -23.86 -7.43
CA ILE A 521 -15.60 -22.59 -8.02
C ILE A 521 -14.19 -22.33 -7.47
N PRO A 522 -13.18 -22.01 -8.30
CA PRO A 522 -11.83 -21.76 -7.82
C PRO A 522 -11.78 -20.41 -7.09
N HIS A 523 -11.76 -20.44 -5.76
CA HIS A 523 -11.51 -19.24 -4.97
C HIS A 523 -10.04 -18.82 -5.15
N SER A 524 -9.85 -17.64 -5.74
CA SER A 524 -8.56 -16.99 -5.87
C SER A 524 -7.94 -16.80 -4.49
N GLY A 525 -6.77 -17.41 -4.29
CA GLY A 525 -5.93 -17.22 -3.13
C GLY A 525 -5.54 -15.76 -2.90
N HIS A 526 -5.16 -15.49 -1.65
CA HIS A 526 -4.83 -14.21 -1.02
C HIS A 526 -6.00 -13.51 -0.29
N MET A 527 -6.37 -14.07 0.87
CA MET A 527 -6.80 -13.27 2.02
C MET A 527 -6.08 -13.77 3.27
N ALA A 528 -5.09 -13.01 3.72
CA ALA A 528 -4.11 -13.43 4.73
C ALA A 528 -4.62 -13.44 6.19
N PHE A 529 -5.90 -13.15 6.46
CA PHE A 529 -6.34 -12.83 7.83
C PHE A 529 -7.75 -13.31 8.19
N SER A 530 -8.10 -14.55 7.87
CA SER A 530 -9.19 -15.22 8.58
C SER A 530 -8.99 -16.73 8.56
N SER A 531 -8.42 -17.26 9.63
CA SER A 531 -8.48 -18.70 9.91
C SER A 531 -9.78 -19.00 10.68
N PRO A 532 -10.51 -20.10 10.38
CA PRO A 532 -11.74 -20.49 11.10
C PRO A 532 -11.56 -20.77 12.60
N ILE A 533 -10.31 -20.84 13.07
CA ILE A 533 -9.89 -21.32 14.39
C ILE A 533 -9.91 -20.25 15.49
N GLU A 534 -9.98 -18.96 15.13
CA GLU A 534 -9.79 -17.85 16.09
C GLU A 534 -10.87 -17.72 17.18
N THR A 535 -11.98 -18.46 17.09
CA THR A 535 -13.09 -18.36 18.04
C THR A 535 -13.15 -19.50 19.07
N ASP A 536 -12.33 -20.55 18.94
CA ASP A 536 -12.33 -21.67 19.89
C ASP A 536 -11.30 -21.43 21.00
N VAL A 537 -11.79 -21.35 22.25
CA VAL A 537 -10.97 -21.26 23.46
C VAL A 537 -10.98 -22.62 24.14
N VAL A 538 -9.84 -23.30 24.20
CA VAL A 538 -9.70 -24.52 25.02
C VAL A 538 -9.78 -24.09 26.49
N PRO A 539 -10.76 -24.60 27.25
CA PRO A 539 -10.91 -24.25 28.66
C PRO A 539 -9.81 -24.91 29.50
N ASP A 540 -9.36 -24.24 30.56
CA ASP A 540 -8.51 -24.85 31.58
C ASP A 540 -9.25 -26.02 32.24
N THR A 541 -8.58 -27.17 32.36
CA THR A 541 -9.18 -28.41 32.85
C THR A 541 -9.64 -28.28 34.30
N GLN A 542 -8.90 -27.55 35.15
CA GLN A 542 -9.28 -27.34 36.55
C GLN A 542 -10.48 -26.41 36.67
N LEU A 543 -10.53 -25.36 35.86
CA LEU A 543 -11.67 -24.46 35.77
C LEU A 543 -12.90 -25.19 35.23
N LEU A 544 -12.74 -26.01 34.19
CA LEU A 544 -13.80 -26.82 33.58
C LEU A 544 -14.36 -27.87 34.54
N GLU A 545 -13.49 -28.57 35.28
CA GLU A 545 -13.91 -29.51 36.32
C GLU A 545 -14.68 -28.79 37.42
N LYS A 546 -14.16 -27.66 37.93
CA LYS A 546 -14.87 -26.85 38.93
C LYS A 546 -16.23 -26.37 38.41
N PHE A 547 -16.32 -25.95 37.15
CA PHE A 547 -17.58 -25.50 36.56
C PHE A 547 -18.58 -26.64 36.30
N SER A 548 -18.10 -27.81 35.89
CA SER A 548 -18.95 -28.99 35.71
C SER A 548 -19.51 -29.48 37.05
N HIS A 549 -18.72 -29.40 38.12
CA HIS A 549 -19.19 -29.63 39.49
C HIS A 549 -20.26 -28.62 39.94
N ILE A 550 -20.13 -27.34 39.59
CA ILE A 550 -21.18 -26.33 39.85
C ILE A 550 -22.48 -26.69 39.12
N SER A 551 -22.37 -27.02 37.83
CA SER A 551 -23.50 -27.36 36.97
C SER A 551 -24.29 -28.57 37.50
N PHE A 552 -23.58 -29.56 38.05
CA PHE A 552 -24.17 -30.76 38.63
C PHE A 552 -24.82 -30.50 40.00
N HIS A 553 -24.22 -29.64 40.84
CA HIS A 553 -24.72 -29.34 42.19
C HIS A 553 -25.95 -28.42 42.18
N SER A 554 -26.10 -27.55 41.17
CA SER A 554 -27.33 -26.75 40.98
C SER A 554 -28.57 -27.58 40.61
N PHE A 555 -28.42 -28.87 40.29
CA PHE A 555 -29.53 -29.81 40.08
C PHE A 555 -29.89 -30.63 41.33
N GLN A 556 -29.11 -30.55 42.41
CA GLN A 556 -29.31 -31.40 43.58
C GLN A 556 -28.99 -30.63 44.87
N GLU A 557 -29.95 -29.82 45.32
CA GLU A 557 -29.99 -29.40 46.73
C GLU A 557 -30.39 -30.60 47.60
N SER A 558 -29.46 -31.09 48.41
CA SER A 558 -29.68 -31.31 49.83
C SER A 558 -28.35 -31.42 50.58
N GLU A 559 -28.18 -30.46 51.48
CA GLU A 559 -27.44 -30.46 52.77
C GLU A 559 -25.91 -30.65 52.84
N GLU A 560 -25.35 -29.63 53.51
CA GLU A 560 -24.28 -29.64 54.51
C GLU A 560 -22.89 -30.17 54.13
N GLY A 561 -21.97 -29.22 53.93
CA GLY A 561 -20.55 -29.46 54.18
C GLY A 561 -19.55 -28.75 53.28
N SER A 562 -19.71 -27.47 52.93
CA SER A 562 -18.59 -26.70 52.33
C SER A 562 -18.84 -25.18 52.19
N SER A 563 -18.50 -24.40 53.21
CA SER A 563 -18.58 -22.93 53.11
C SER A 563 -17.51 -22.32 52.19
N LYS A 564 -16.32 -22.93 52.09
CA LYS A 564 -15.23 -22.42 51.22
C LYS A 564 -15.41 -22.72 49.73
N LEU A 565 -15.89 -23.92 49.37
CA LEU A 565 -16.11 -24.27 47.97
C LEU A 565 -17.29 -23.47 47.39
N SER A 566 -18.34 -23.22 48.19
CA SER A 566 -19.53 -22.45 47.78
C SER A 566 -19.22 -21.00 47.38
N LEU A 567 -18.27 -20.36 48.08
CA LEU A 567 -17.83 -19.01 47.78
C LEU A 567 -17.01 -18.94 46.50
N GLU A 568 -16.03 -19.84 46.31
CA GLU A 568 -15.27 -19.93 45.05
C GLU A 568 -16.19 -20.15 43.85
N THR A 569 -17.18 -21.03 43.98
CA THR A 569 -18.13 -21.32 42.90
C THR A 569 -19.01 -20.12 42.55
N MET A 570 -19.45 -19.36 43.55
CA MET A 570 -20.22 -18.13 43.35
C MET A 570 -19.41 -17.06 42.61
N TYR A 571 -18.13 -16.89 42.97
CA TYR A 571 -17.24 -15.95 42.27
C TYR A 571 -16.97 -16.35 40.81
N ILE A 572 -16.87 -17.64 40.53
CA ILE A 572 -16.70 -18.15 39.15
C ILE A 572 -17.96 -17.90 38.33
N THR A 573 -19.15 -18.17 38.87
CA THR A 573 -20.41 -17.92 38.16
C THR A 573 -20.65 -16.44 37.90
N ASP A 574 -20.37 -15.58 38.89
CA ASP A 574 -20.50 -14.13 38.75
C ASP A 574 -19.52 -13.57 37.70
N PHE A 575 -18.29 -14.10 37.65
CA PHE A 575 -17.29 -13.73 36.66
C PHE A 575 -17.76 -14.02 35.22
N PHE A 576 -18.27 -15.23 34.96
CA PHE A 576 -18.76 -15.59 33.63
C PHE A 576 -20.08 -14.88 33.28
N LEU A 577 -20.93 -14.60 34.26
CA LEU A 577 -22.14 -13.80 34.07
C LEU A 577 -21.80 -12.35 33.69
N ALA A 578 -20.82 -11.75 34.36
CA ALA A 578 -20.33 -10.42 34.00
C ALA A 578 -19.75 -10.39 32.57
N LEU A 579 -18.97 -11.42 32.19
CA LEU A 579 -18.44 -11.56 30.83
C LEU A 579 -19.53 -11.70 29.76
N ALA A 580 -20.60 -12.44 30.06
CA ALA A 580 -21.74 -12.61 29.17
C ALA A 580 -22.54 -11.30 29.01
N ILE A 581 -22.75 -10.54 30.09
CA ILE A 581 -23.44 -9.25 30.07
C ILE A 581 -22.66 -8.20 29.28
N CYS A 582 -21.33 -8.22 29.37
CA CYS A 582 -20.45 -7.30 28.65
C CYS A 582 -20.33 -7.56 27.14
N ASN A 583 -21.03 -8.57 26.58
CA ASN A 583 -20.94 -9.01 25.17
C ASN A 583 -19.51 -9.31 24.69
N THR A 584 -18.58 -9.53 25.62
CA THR A 584 -17.17 -9.84 25.32
C THR A 584 -16.95 -11.29 24.90
N VAL A 585 -17.92 -12.17 25.18
CA VAL A 585 -17.90 -13.59 24.80
C VAL A 585 -19.25 -13.92 24.16
N VAL A 586 -19.23 -14.38 22.90
CA VAL A 586 -20.43 -14.85 22.18
C VAL A 586 -20.35 -16.37 22.12
N VAL A 587 -21.38 -17.03 22.64
CA VAL A 587 -21.47 -18.49 22.68
C VAL A 587 -22.11 -18.97 21.39
N SER A 588 -21.36 -19.68 20.56
CA SER A 588 -21.90 -20.32 19.36
C SER A 588 -21.55 -21.80 19.39
N GLY A 589 -22.58 -22.67 19.32
CA GLY A 589 -22.36 -24.09 19.08
C GLY A 589 -21.89 -24.35 17.64
N PRO A 590 -21.24 -25.50 17.38
CA PRO A 590 -20.60 -25.79 16.10
C PRO A 590 -21.53 -25.78 14.87
N ASN A 591 -22.87 -25.80 15.06
CA ASN A 591 -23.86 -25.90 13.98
C ASN A 591 -25.07 -24.94 14.10
N GLN A 592 -24.98 -23.80 14.82
CA GLN A 592 -26.09 -22.84 14.89
C GLN A 592 -25.76 -21.48 14.25
N PRO A 593 -26.68 -20.88 13.45
CA PRO A 593 -26.49 -19.53 12.92
C PRO A 593 -26.45 -18.51 14.07
N ARG A 594 -25.64 -17.47 13.89
CA ARG A 594 -25.40 -16.40 14.86
C ARG A 594 -26.71 -15.68 15.22
N GLN A 595 -27.39 -16.13 16.26
CA GLN A 595 -28.54 -15.43 16.84
C GLN A 595 -28.12 -14.72 18.13
N LYS A 596 -28.33 -13.39 18.19
CA LYS A 596 -28.34 -12.66 19.46
C LYS A 596 -29.53 -13.13 20.28
N VAL A 597 -29.30 -14.01 21.25
CA VAL A 597 -30.35 -14.45 22.17
C VAL A 597 -30.63 -13.32 23.17
N ARG A 598 -31.83 -12.72 23.10
CA ARG A 598 -32.28 -11.61 23.98
C ARG A 598 -32.76 -12.05 25.38
N ARG A 599 -32.61 -13.33 25.77
CA ARG A 599 -33.05 -13.82 27.09
C ARG A 599 -31.97 -14.68 27.76
N PRO A 600 -31.68 -14.48 29.06
CA PRO A 600 -30.72 -15.29 29.78
C PRO A 600 -31.34 -16.67 30.03
N CYS A 601 -30.89 -17.69 29.29
CA CYS A 601 -31.30 -19.06 29.51
C CYS A 601 -30.09 -19.84 30.06
N PHE A 602 -30.26 -20.55 31.17
CA PHE A 602 -29.20 -21.31 31.87
C PHE A 602 -28.46 -22.31 30.96
N TRP A 603 -29.09 -22.75 29.86
CA TRP A 603 -28.51 -23.59 28.82
C TRP A 603 -27.41 -22.90 27.97
N LEU A 604 -27.36 -21.56 27.93
CA LEU A 604 -26.28 -20.83 27.24
C LEU A 604 -24.92 -20.96 27.95
N PHE A 605 -24.89 -21.24 29.25
CA PHE A 605 -23.66 -21.26 30.06
C PHE A 605 -22.83 -22.53 29.88
N VAL A 606 -23.46 -23.67 29.62
CA VAL A 606 -22.79 -24.97 29.39
C VAL A 606 -21.96 -24.96 28.09
N GLN A 607 -22.26 -24.01 27.19
CA GLN A 607 -21.74 -23.98 25.83
C GLN A 607 -20.57 -22.97 25.67
N ILE A 608 -20.24 -22.21 26.73
CA ILE A 608 -19.05 -21.34 26.83
C ILE A 608 -17.75 -22.17 26.95
N CYS A 609 -17.86 -23.42 27.42
CA CYS A 609 -16.72 -24.25 27.79
C CYS A 609 -16.66 -25.59 27.04
N LYS A 610 -17.29 -25.68 25.85
CA LYS A 610 -17.27 -26.88 25.02
C LYS A 610 -16.74 -26.61 23.64
#